data_AF-A0A821XMU5-F1
#
_entry.id   AF-A0A821XMU5-F1
#
_cell.length_a   1.000
_cell.length_b   1.000
_cell.length_c   1.000
_cell.angle_alpha   90.00
_cell.angle_beta   90.00
_cell.angle_gamma   90.00
#
_symmetry.space_group_name_H-M   'P 1'
#
loop_
_entity.id
_entity.type
_entity.pdbx_description
1 polymer ?
#
loop_
_entity_poly.entity_id
_entity_poly.type
_entity_poly.pdbx_seq_one_letter_code
_entity_poly.pdbx_strand_id
1 'polypeptide(L)'
;MIGLDRNLKGKDLISKSSIHDSRRFRPSTSSALEPENAVTSNDELGGHWPEKMPARAGGTKKFAFLKCKVCIQKKLRKETSYRCKGCPDKPPLCPVCFGPYHDNLV
;
A
#
# COMPACT_ATOMS: atom_id res chain seq x y z
N MET A 1 47.79 22.84 24.53
CA MET A 1 46.59 23.52 24.00
C MET A 1 46.94 24.09 22.63
N ILE A 2 45.95 24.17 21.74
CA ILE A 2 45.96 24.82 20.40
C ILE A 2 46.58 23.92 19.31
N GLY A 3 45.93 23.53 18.23
CA GLY A 3 44.58 23.76 17.69
C GLY A 3 44.57 23.17 16.28
N LEU A 4 43.69 22.22 15.98
CA LEU A 4 43.53 21.70 14.62
C LEU A 4 42.78 22.74 13.77
N ASP A 5 43.49 23.46 12.91
CA ASP A 5 42.87 24.27 11.86
C ASP A 5 42.41 23.37 10.71
N ARG A 6 41.14 22.93 10.79
CA ARG A 6 40.43 22.33 9.67
C ARG A 6 39.73 23.42 8.87
N ASN A 7 40.37 23.79 7.77
CA ASN A 7 39.76 24.47 6.65
C ASN A 7 38.76 23.53 5.96
N LEU A 8 37.51 23.96 5.76
CA LEU A 8 36.60 23.54 4.68
C LEU A 8 35.31 24.38 4.78
N LYS A 9 35.28 25.53 4.09
CA LYS A 9 34.08 26.36 3.95
C LYS A 9 33.31 25.89 2.72
N GLY A 10 32.60 24.77 2.86
CA GLY A 10 31.67 24.27 1.84
C GLY A 10 30.34 25.03 1.92
N LYS A 11 30.22 26.12 1.19
CA LYS A 11 28.93 26.74 0.89
C LYS A 11 28.96 27.22 -0.55
N ASP A 12 27.78 27.21 -1.16
CA ASP A 12 27.50 27.55 -2.56
C ASP A 12 27.52 26.37 -3.56
N LEU A 13 26.60 25.42 -3.34
CA LEU A 13 25.93 24.72 -4.44
C LEU A 13 24.42 24.63 -4.15
N ILE A 14 23.75 25.79 -4.12
CA ILE A 14 22.31 25.82 -4.35
C ILE A 14 22.10 25.56 -5.84
N SER A 15 21.64 24.35 -6.13
CA SER A 15 21.15 23.97 -7.45
C SER A 15 20.06 24.94 -7.86
N LYS A 16 20.31 25.68 -8.95
CA LYS A 16 19.35 26.56 -9.60
C LYS A 16 18.11 25.73 -9.93
N SER A 17 17.06 25.95 -9.15
CA SER A 17 15.72 25.42 -9.41
C SER A 17 15.27 25.99 -10.75
N SER A 18 15.15 25.13 -11.76
CA SER A 18 14.43 25.46 -12.98
C SER A 18 12.94 25.52 -12.62
N ILE A 19 12.49 26.71 -12.25
CA ILE A 19 11.09 27.02 -12.01
C ILE A 19 10.42 27.04 -13.39
N HIS A 20 9.84 25.91 -13.79
CA HIS A 20 8.89 25.91 -14.90
C HIS A 20 7.56 26.41 -14.34
N ASP A 21 7.26 27.68 -14.63
CA ASP A 21 5.99 28.33 -14.31
C ASP A 21 4.92 27.83 -15.31
N SER A 22 4.20 26.78 -14.93
CA SER A 22 3.05 26.29 -15.69
C SER A 22 1.78 27.02 -15.24
N ARG A 23 1.73 28.34 -15.43
CA ARG A 23 0.50 29.11 -15.21
C ARG A 23 -0.56 28.77 -16.26
N ARG A 24 -1.60 28.08 -15.76
CA ARG A 24 -3.03 28.16 -16.15
C ARG A 24 -3.39 27.69 -17.56
N PHE A 25 -3.67 26.39 -17.66
CA PHE A 25 -4.86 25.96 -18.39
C PHE A 25 -5.95 25.64 -17.35
N ARG A 26 -7.01 26.46 -17.32
CA ARG A 26 -8.27 26.16 -16.64
C ARG A 26 -9.26 25.80 -17.74
N PRO A 27 -9.51 24.51 -18.04
CA PRO A 27 -10.67 24.16 -18.82
C PRO A 27 -11.89 24.35 -17.91
N SER A 28 -12.68 25.38 -18.20
CA SER A 28 -14.02 25.50 -17.67
C SER A 28 -14.91 24.50 -18.39
N THR A 29 -15.15 23.34 -17.77
CA THR A 29 -16.32 22.53 -18.10
C THR A 29 -17.03 22.18 -16.81
N SER A 30 -18.14 22.89 -16.60
CA SER A 30 -19.25 22.54 -15.72
C SER A 30 -19.61 21.07 -15.79
N SER A 31 -19.57 20.38 -14.65
CA SER A 31 -20.71 19.63 -14.09
C SER A 31 -20.18 18.75 -12.95
N ALA A 32 -20.82 18.90 -11.80
CA ALA A 32 -20.66 18.02 -10.65
C ALA A 32 -20.91 16.55 -11.04
N LEU A 33 -20.10 15.65 -10.49
CA LEU A 33 -20.50 14.39 -9.84
C LEU A 33 -19.28 13.82 -9.09
N GLU A 34 -19.42 13.68 -7.77
CA GLU A 34 -18.64 12.81 -6.88
C GLU A 34 -18.86 11.32 -7.27
N PRO A 35 -18.26 10.33 -6.59
CA PRO A 35 -16.87 10.08 -6.23
C PRO A 35 -16.31 8.91 -7.09
N GLU A 36 -15.12 9.04 -7.66
CA GLU A 36 -14.46 7.96 -8.39
C GLU A 36 -13.92 6.89 -7.42
N ASN A 37 -14.78 5.95 -7.02
CA ASN A 37 -14.30 4.61 -6.65
C ASN A 37 -13.72 4.00 -7.93
N ALA A 38 -12.40 4.12 -8.08
CA ALA A 38 -11.62 3.42 -9.08
C ALA A 38 -11.71 1.90 -8.87
N VAL A 39 -12.83 1.31 -9.28
CA VAL A 39 -12.90 -0.09 -9.66
C VAL A 39 -12.34 -0.14 -11.07
N THR A 40 -11.01 -0.23 -11.16
CA THR A 40 -10.35 -0.58 -12.41
C THR A 40 -10.66 -2.05 -12.71
N SER A 41 -11.70 -2.24 -13.51
CA SER A 41 -12.02 -3.47 -14.22
C SER A 41 -10.86 -3.86 -15.15
N ASN A 42 -9.99 -4.73 -14.67
CA ASN A 42 -9.08 -5.58 -15.44
C ASN A 42 -9.00 -6.94 -14.71
N ASP A 43 -10.13 -7.63 -14.59
CA ASP A 43 -10.28 -8.84 -13.76
C ASP A 43 -10.71 -10.07 -14.61
N GLU A 44 -10.13 -10.23 -15.80
CA GLU A 44 -10.34 -11.42 -16.65
C GLU A 44 -9.12 -12.35 -16.72
N LEU A 45 -8.04 -12.02 -16.00
CA LEU A 45 -6.94 -12.93 -15.72
C LEU A 45 -7.09 -13.39 -14.26
N GLY A 46 -7.96 -14.38 -14.04
CA GLY A 46 -8.39 -14.90 -12.73
C GLY A 46 -7.24 -15.44 -11.87
N GLY A 47 -6.54 -14.52 -11.20
CA GLY A 47 -5.40 -14.82 -10.34
C GLY A 47 -5.69 -14.46 -8.88
N HIS A 48 -5.24 -15.31 -7.97
CA HIS A 48 -5.27 -15.06 -6.54
C HIS A 48 -3.98 -14.37 -6.09
N TRP A 49 -4.08 -13.13 -5.61
CA TRP A 49 -2.93 -12.35 -5.16
C TRP A 49 -3.10 -11.87 -3.70
N PRO A 50 -2.05 -11.93 -2.87
CA PRO A 50 -2.09 -11.38 -1.52
C PRO A 50 -2.03 -9.84 -1.56
N GLU A 51 -3.00 -9.20 -0.93
CA GLU A 51 -3.13 -7.75 -0.82
C GLU A 51 -3.06 -7.33 0.66
N LYS A 52 -2.34 -6.25 0.97
CA LYS A 52 -2.29 -5.69 2.33
C LYS A 52 -3.59 -4.98 2.68
N MET A 53 -4.10 -5.24 3.88
CA MET A 53 -5.31 -4.61 4.39
C MET A 53 -5.02 -3.20 4.91
N PRO A 54 -5.77 -2.18 4.47
CA PRO A 54 -5.66 -0.85 5.02
C PRO A 54 -6.08 -0.88 6.50
N ALA A 55 -5.45 -0.03 7.30
CA ALA A 55 -5.92 0.18 8.66
C ALA A 55 -7.32 0.79 8.68
N ARG A 56 -8.05 0.56 9.78
CA ARG A 56 -9.33 1.21 10.04
C ARG A 56 -9.10 2.72 10.20
N ALA A 57 -10.00 3.53 9.64
CA ALA A 57 -9.97 4.98 9.79
C ALA A 57 -9.92 5.38 11.27
N GLY A 58 -9.00 6.29 11.61
CA GLY A 58 -8.76 6.75 12.98
C GLY A 58 -7.84 5.86 13.83
N GLY A 59 -7.24 4.81 13.27
CA GLY A 59 -6.23 4.00 13.95
C GLY A 59 -4.83 4.61 13.90
N THR A 60 -4.02 4.37 14.92
CA THR A 60 -2.58 4.71 14.93
C THR A 60 -1.73 3.78 14.07
N LYS A 61 -2.27 2.60 13.71
CA LYS A 61 -1.57 1.56 12.95
C LYS A 61 -1.70 1.81 11.46
N LYS A 62 -0.64 1.51 10.69
CA LYS A 62 -0.61 1.65 9.22
C LYS A 62 -1.39 0.54 8.50
N PHE A 63 -1.52 -0.63 9.11
CA PHE A 63 -2.19 -1.80 8.52
C PHE A 63 -3.12 -2.48 9.53
N ALA A 64 -4.18 -3.09 9.03
CA ALA A 64 -5.04 -3.97 9.81
C ALA A 64 -4.43 -5.39 9.87
N PHE A 65 -4.60 -6.05 11.01
CA PHE A 65 -4.24 -7.45 11.20
C PHE A 65 -5.51 -8.24 11.52
N LEU A 66 -5.73 -9.34 10.80
CA LEU A 66 -6.82 -10.28 11.05
C LEU A 66 -6.23 -11.67 11.28
N LYS A 67 -7.02 -12.55 11.89
CA LYS A 67 -6.61 -13.94 12.09
C LYS A 67 -6.68 -14.71 10.78
N CYS A 68 -5.67 -15.52 10.50
CA CYS A 68 -5.64 -16.37 9.31
C CYS A 68 -6.74 -17.45 9.39
N LYS A 69 -7.61 -17.51 8.37
CA LYS A 69 -8.76 -18.43 8.30
C LYS A 69 -8.35 -19.90 8.52
N VAL A 70 -7.29 -20.33 7.83
CA VAL A 70 -6.77 -21.72 7.89
C VAL A 70 -6.11 -22.02 9.22
N CYS A 71 -5.33 -21.09 9.76
CA CYS A 71 -4.65 -21.30 11.05
C CYS A 71 -5.66 -21.48 12.19
N ILE A 72 -6.75 -20.70 12.19
CA ILE A 72 -7.80 -20.83 13.21
C ILE A 72 -8.43 -22.22 13.20
N GLN A 73 -8.71 -22.77 12.02
CA GLN A 73 -9.25 -24.14 11.87
C GLN A 73 -8.29 -25.18 12.45
N LYS A 74 -6.97 -24.97 12.28
CA LYS A 74 -5.90 -25.80 12.86
C LYS A 74 -5.60 -25.48 14.33
N LYS A 75 -6.44 -24.68 15.01
CA LYS A 75 -6.25 -24.19 16.40
C LYS A 75 -4.96 -23.38 16.62
N LEU A 76 -4.35 -22.86 15.55
CA LEU A 76 -3.18 -22.00 15.58
C LEU A 76 -3.61 -20.53 15.58
N ARG A 77 -3.09 -19.75 16.54
CA ARG A 77 -3.31 -18.30 16.59
C ARG A 77 -2.23 -17.58 15.77
N LYS A 78 -2.52 -17.33 14.50
CA LYS A 78 -1.65 -16.56 13.60
C LYS A 78 -2.42 -15.40 12.98
N GLU A 79 -1.86 -14.21 13.10
CA GLU A 79 -2.40 -12.99 12.50
C GLU A 79 -1.69 -12.70 11.18
N THR A 80 -2.39 -12.01 10.28
CA THR A 80 -1.92 -11.62 8.96
C THR A 80 -2.47 -10.24 8.62
N SER A 81 -1.66 -9.42 7.96
CA SER A 81 -2.10 -8.18 7.35
C SER A 81 -2.49 -8.35 5.88
N TYR A 82 -2.46 -9.59 5.37
CA TYR A 82 -2.76 -9.92 3.99
C TYR A 82 -4.13 -10.61 3.85
N ARG A 83 -4.81 -10.31 2.74
CA ARG A 83 -6.03 -10.98 2.28
C ARG A 83 -5.90 -11.35 0.80
N CYS A 84 -6.65 -12.33 0.32
CA CYS A 84 -6.70 -12.59 -1.12
C CYS A 84 -7.57 -11.55 -1.84
N LYS A 85 -7.05 -10.91 -2.89
CA LYS A 85 -7.80 -9.97 -3.73
C LYS A 85 -8.75 -10.66 -4.70
N GLY A 86 -8.36 -11.84 -5.20
CA GLY A 86 -9.10 -12.59 -6.23
C GLY A 86 -10.21 -13.52 -5.69
N CYS A 87 -10.34 -13.70 -4.38
CA CYS A 87 -11.45 -14.47 -3.82
C CYS A 87 -12.67 -13.57 -3.55
N PRO A 88 -13.91 -14.06 -3.73
CA PRO A 88 -15.12 -13.30 -3.44
C PRO A 88 -15.20 -12.88 -1.96
N ASP A 89 -14.83 -13.79 -1.04
CA ASP A 89 -14.86 -13.54 0.40
C ASP A 89 -13.67 -12.75 0.94
N LYS A 90 -12.67 -12.47 0.09
CA LYS A 90 -11.40 -11.82 0.46
C LYS A 90 -10.81 -12.35 1.78
N PRO A 91 -10.58 -13.67 1.90
CA PRO A 91 -10.20 -14.31 3.15
C PRO A 91 -8.82 -13.80 3.63
N PRO A 92 -8.65 -13.53 4.93
CA PRO A 92 -7.35 -13.24 5.52
C PRO A 92 -6.53 -14.53 5.59
N LEU A 93 -5.40 -14.55 4.86
CA LEU A 93 -4.50 -15.70 4.78
C LEU A 93 -3.08 -15.25 5.11
N CYS A 94 -2.37 -16.05 5.90
CA CYS A 94 -0.94 -15.84 6.09
C CYS A 94 -0.16 -16.39 4.87
N PRO A 95 1.08 -15.94 4.63
CA PRO A 95 1.86 -16.35 3.45
C PRO A 95 1.99 -17.87 3.31
N VAL A 96 2.10 -18.59 4.43
CA VAL A 96 2.24 -20.06 4.47
C VAL A 96 0.95 -20.76 4.06
N CYS A 97 -0.21 -20.20 4.38
CA CYS A 97 -1.50 -20.81 4.06
C CYS A 97 -2.03 -20.35 2.69
N PHE A 98 -1.41 -19.35 2.07
CA PHE A 98 -1.93 -18.75 0.85
C PHE A 98 -1.92 -19.73 -0.33
N GLY A 99 -0.79 -20.38 -0.62
CA GLY A 99 -0.71 -21.41 -1.68
C GLY A 99 -1.67 -22.57 -1.42
N PRO A 100 -1.52 -23.31 -0.29
CA PRO A 100 -2.36 -24.46 0.00
C PRO A 100 -3.86 -24.18 -0.04
N TYR A 101 -4.29 -22.97 0.34
CA TYR A 101 -5.70 -22.58 0.31
C TYR A 101 -6.27 -22.47 -1.11
N HIS A 102 -5.47 -22.00 -2.08
CA HIS A 102 -5.90 -21.88 -3.47
C HIS A 102 -5.63 -23.17 -4.27
N ASP A 103 -4.69 -24.00 -3.81
CA ASP A 103 -4.37 -25.30 -4.41
C ASP A 103 -5.33 -26.43 -3.94
N ASN A 104 -6.34 -26.11 -3.12
CA ASN A 104 -7.27 -27.08 -2.49
C ASN A 104 -6.57 -28.13 -1.60
N LEU A 105 -5.46 -27.75 -0.95
CA LEU A 105 -4.66 -28.61 -0.06
C LEU A 105 -4.90 -28.32 1.45
N VAL A 106 -6.05 -27.72 1.79
CA VAL A 106 -6.36 -27.18 3.13
C VAL A 106 -7.58 -27.83 3.75
#